data_AF-A0A9J6ZT98-F1
#
_entry.id   AF-A0A9J6ZT98-F1
#
_cell.length_a   1.000
_cell.length_b   1.000
_cell.length_c   1.000
_cell.angle_alpha   90.00
_cell.angle_beta   90.00
_cell.angle_gamma   90.00
#
_symmetry.space_group_name_H-M   'P 1'
#
loop_
_entity.id
_entity.type
_entity.pdbx_description
1 polymer ?
#
loop_
_entity_poly.entity_id
_entity_poly.type
_entity_poly.pdbx_seq_one_letter_code
_entity_poly.pdbx_strand_id
1 'polypeptide(L)' 'MIRLTLYIVLLVKNRTNFDLDYRTDIQVQEGVEFEETSNVGIHAGVKVTEMWPYMIYNIALYEFSLKREAELEEEVFVY' A
#
# COMPACT_ATOMS: atom_id res chain seq x y z
N MET A 1 31.96 -13.73 0.76
CA MET A 1 31.21 -13.12 -0.35
C MET A 1 30.02 -12.39 0.26
N ILE A 2 30.07 -11.06 0.36
CA ILE A 2 28.99 -10.27 0.98
C ILE A 2 27.93 -10.03 -0.09
N ARG A 3 26.71 -10.53 0.10
CA ARG A 3 25.56 -10.12 -0.72
C ARG A 3 25.06 -8.79 -0.17
N LEU A 4 25.13 -7.74 -0.99
CA LEU A 4 24.45 -6.48 -0.69
C LEU A 4 22.98 -6.66 -1.08
N THR A 5 22.08 -6.62 -0.11
CA THR A 5 20.64 -6.57 -0.35
C THR A 5 20.20 -5.11 -0.34
N LEU A 6 19.64 -4.65 -1.47
CA LEU A 6 19.06 -3.32 -1.59
C LEU A 6 17.56 -3.41 -1.30
N TYR A 7 17.08 -2.55 -0.42
CA TYR A 7 15.67 -2.45 -0.06
C TYR A 7 15.12 -1.12 -0.57
N ILE A 8 13.97 -1.15 -1.22
CA ILE A 8 13.21 0.06 -1.56
C ILE A 8 12.11 0.22 -0.52
N VAL A 9 11.97 1.46 -0.04
CA VAL A 9 11.00 1.84 0.99
C VAL A 9 10.08 2.91 0.44
N LEU A 10 8.78 2.66 0.42
CA LEU A 10 7.76 3.68 0.15
C LEU A 10 7.24 4.22 1.49
N LEU A 11 7.27 5.54 1.63
CA LEU A 11 6.78 6.25 2.82
C LEU A 11 5.53 7.02 2.45
N VAL A 12 4.41 6.65 3.05
CA VAL A 12 3.12 7.33 2.84
C VAL A 12 2.63 7.90 4.17
N LYS A 13 2.15 9.14 4.14
CA LYS A 13 1.53 9.78 5.30
C LYS A 13 0.13 10.25 4.93
N ASN A 14 -0.87 9.61 5.52
CA ASN A 14 -2.23 10.10 5.43
C ASN A 14 -2.36 11.36 6.30
N ARG A 15 -2.64 12.51 5.67
CA ARG A 15 -2.85 13.80 6.36
C ARG A 15 -4.32 14.15 6.52
N THR A 16 -5.21 13.26 6.12
CA THR A 16 -6.65 13.43 6.24
C THR A 16 -7.13 12.83 7.56
N ASN A 17 -8.36 13.18 7.94
CA ASN A 17 -9.06 12.58 9.08
C ASN A 17 -9.90 11.36 8.67
N PHE A 18 -9.62 10.78 7.49
CA PHE A 18 -10.32 9.63 6.93
C PHE A 18 -9.32 8.49 6.73
N ASP A 19 -9.80 7.26 6.74
CA ASP A 19 -9.01 6.12 6.29
C ASP A 19 -8.82 6.24 4.77
N LEU A 20 -7.62 5.93 4.29
CA LEU A 20 -7.25 6.03 2.89
C LEU A 20 -7.03 4.61 2.36
N ASP A 21 -7.97 4.10 1.57
CA ASP A 21 -7.79 2.85 0.85
C ASP A 21 -7.14 3.12 -0.50
N TYR A 22 -6.24 2.23 -0.91
CA TYR A 22 -5.60 2.20 -2.22
C TYR A 22 -5.12 0.79 -2.51
N ARG A 23 -4.93 0.50 -3.80
CA ARG A 23 -4.23 -0.68 -4.27
C ARG A 23 -2.86 -0.31 -4.81
N THR A 24 -1.93 -1.25 -4.66
CA THR A 24 -0.55 -1.07 -5.09
C THR A 24 -0.12 -2.28 -5.89
N ASP A 25 0.34 -2.00 -7.10
CA ASP A 25 1.08 -2.98 -7.89
C ASP A 25 2.50 -2.50 -8.10
N ILE A 26 3.41 -3.44 -8.30
CA ILE A 26 4.82 -3.15 -8.51
C ILE A 26 5.31 -3.81 -9.79
N GLN A 27 6.28 -3.17 -10.42
CA GLN A 27 6.99 -3.73 -11.56
C GLN A 27 8.47 -3.78 -11.20
N VAL A 28 9.06 -4.96 -11.22
CA VAL A 28 10.46 -5.17 -10.80
C VAL A 28 11.48 -4.85 -11.90
N GLN A 29 11.06 -4.79 -13.17
CA GLN A 29 11.90 -4.53 -14.34
C GLN A 29 11.12 -3.80 -15.44
N GLU A 30 11.82 -3.02 -16.27
CA GLU A 30 11.20 -2.33 -17.40
C GLU A 30 10.55 -3.32 -18.39
N GLY A 31 9.30 -3.05 -18.76
CA GLY A 31 8.57 -3.84 -19.77
C GLY A 31 7.99 -5.17 -19.27
N VAL A 32 8.15 -5.52 -17.99
CA VAL A 32 7.50 -6.68 -17.36
C VAL A 32 6.10 -6.32 -16.87
N GLU A 33 5.20 -7.27 -16.67
CA GLU A 33 3.89 -6.98 -16.09
C GLU A 33 3.99 -6.49 -14.64
N PHE A 34 2.97 -5.76 -14.22
CA PHE A 34 2.79 -5.36 -12.83
C PHE A 34 2.29 -6.55 -12.02
N GLU A 35 2.83 -6.71 -10.81
CA GLU A 35 2.43 -7.71 -9.83
C GLU A 35 1.66 -7.02 -8.70
N GLU A 36 0.47 -7.53 -8.40
CA GLU A 36 -0.35 -7.04 -7.29
C GLU A 36 0.36 -7.29 -5.95
N THR A 37 0.36 -6.28 -5.09
CA THR A 37 0.84 -6.42 -3.71
C THR A 37 -0.31 -6.61 -2.74
N SER A 38 -0.04 -7.25 -1.60
CA SER A 38 -1.05 -7.50 -0.57
C SER A 38 -1.41 -6.28 0.28
N ASN A 39 -1.10 -5.05 -0.15
CA ASN A 39 -1.31 -3.86 0.67
C ASN A 39 -2.74 -3.35 0.62
N VAL A 40 -3.22 -2.96 1.81
CA VAL A 40 -4.62 -2.59 2.05
C VAL A 40 -4.63 -1.32 2.90
N GLY A 41 -4.62 -0.15 2.25
CA GLY A 41 -4.93 1.15 2.85
C GLY A 41 -4.08 1.65 4.02
N ILE A 42 -4.43 2.84 4.53
CA ILE A 42 -3.80 3.55 5.65
C ILE A 42 -4.87 4.24 6.51
N HIS A 43 -4.91 3.92 7.80
CA HIS A 43 -5.79 4.59 8.75
C HIS A 43 -5.54 6.11 8.87
N ALA A 44 -6.57 6.85 9.29
CA ALA A 44 -6.54 8.30 9.46
C ALA A 44 -5.35 8.77 10.33
N GLY A 45 -4.61 9.76 9.84
CA GLY A 45 -3.46 10.34 10.56
C GLY A 45 -2.23 9.41 10.71
N VAL A 46 -2.29 8.17 10.25
CA VAL A 46 -1.20 7.20 10.37
C VAL A 46 -0.14 7.42 9.29
N LYS A 47 1.13 7.25 9.68
CA LYS A 47 2.26 7.14 8.76
C LYS A 47 2.56 5.66 8.55
N VAL A 48 2.53 5.21 7.30
CA VAL A 48 2.86 3.84 6.92
C VAL A 48 4.18 3.81 6.16
N THR A 49 4.90 2.71 6.35
CA THR A 49 6.16 2.42 5.68
C THR A 49 6.02 1.06 5.02
N GLU A 50 6.09 1.03 3.70
CA GLU A 50 6.11 -0.20 2.93
C GLU A 50 7.56 -0.49 2.52
N MET A 51 8.00 -1.73 2.71
CA MET A 51 9.37 -2.15 2.39
C MET A 51 9.32 -3.41 1.56
N TRP A 52 10.03 -3.41 0.43
CA TRP A 52 10.15 -4.60 -0.41
C TRP A 52 11.59 -5.11 -0.44
N PRO A 53 11.79 -6.45 -0.41
CA PRO A 53 13.12 -7.07 -0.35
C PRO A 53 13.86 -7.11 -1.70
N TYR A 54 13.45 -6.32 -2.68
CA TYR A 54 14.03 -6.26 -4.02
C TYR A 54 13.87 -4.87 -4.65
N MET A 55 14.63 -4.64 -5.74
CA MET A 55 14.54 -3.43 -6.56
C MET A 55 13.18 -3.37 -7.25
N ILE A 56 12.53 -2.22 -7.13
CA ILE A 56 11.30 -1.89 -7.84
C ILE A 56 11.64 -0.85 -8.90
N TYR A 57 11.19 -1.12 -10.12
CA TYR A 57 11.35 -0.23 -11.26
C TYR A 57 10.21 0.79 -11.31
N ASN A 58 8.95 0.34 -11.19
CA ASN A 58 7.78 1.21 -11.09
C ASN A 58 6.85 0.77 -9.95
N ILE A 59 6.17 1.75 -9.34
CA ILE A 59 5.08 1.53 -8.37
C ILE A 59 3.83 2.15 -8.99
N ALA A 60 2.77 1.37 -9.14
CA ALA A 60 1.45 1.86 -9.53
C ALA A 60 0.57 1.93 -8.28
N LEU A 61 0.06 3.13 -7.99
CA LEU A 61 -0.91 3.37 -6.92
C LEU A 61 -2.23 3.79 -7.56
N TYR A 62 -3.31 3.11 -7.24
CA TYR A 62 -4.62 3.33 -7.88
C TYR A 62 -5.78 2.97 -6.97
N GLU A 63 -7.01 3.21 -7.44
CA GLU A 63 -8.26 2.97 -6.69
C GLU A 63 -8.32 3.68 -5.33
N PHE A 64 -7.79 4.90 -5.26
CA PHE A 64 -7.83 5.70 -4.04
C PHE A 64 -9.27 5.99 -3.60
N SER A 65 -9.58 5.71 -2.34
CA SER A 65 -10.86 6.06 -1.73
C SER A 65 -10.68 6.48 -0.27
N LEU A 66 -11.63 7.28 0.22
CA LEU A 66 -11.66 7.73 1.61
C LEU A 66 -12.80 7.02 2.32
N LYS A 67 -12.51 6.37 3.45
CA LYS A 67 -13.51 5.75 4.33
C LYS A 67 -13.65 6.52 5.63
N ARG A 68 -14.88 6.59 6.15
CA ARG A 68 -15.18 7.16 7.47
C ARG A 68 -15.40 6.01 8.45
N GLU A 69 -14.87 6.09 9.68
CA GLU A 69 -15.02 5.03 10.71
C GLU A 69 -16.46 4.51 10.87
N ALA A 70 -17.48 5.35 10.64
CA ALA A 70 -18.89 4.98 10.74
C ALA A 70 -19.38 3.92 9.72
N GLU A 71 -18.65 3.68 8.62
CA GLU A 71 -19.00 2.66 7.62
C GLU A 71 -18.44 1.26 7.96
N LEU A 72 -17.51 1.16 8.92
CA LEU A 72 -16.90 -0.11 9.34
C LEU A 72 -17.71 -0.86 10.41
N GLU A 73 -18.69 -0.21 11.05
CA GLU A 73 -19.58 -0.84 12.04
C GLU A 73 -20.78 -1.59 11.41
N GLU A 74 -21.08 -1.41 10.11
CA GLU A 74 -22.21 -2.09 9.46
C GLU A 74 -21.88 -3.48 8.88
N GLU A 75 -20.62 -3.92 8.85
CA GLU A 75 -20.26 -5.32 8.54
C GLU A 75 -20.17 -6.21 9.79
N VAL A 76 -21.17 -6.14 10.67
CA VAL A 76 -21.35 -7.15 11.72
C VAL A 76 -22.10 -8.33 11.10
N PHE A 77 -21.37 -9.42 10.85
CA PHE A 77 -21.93 -10.70 10.40
C PHE A 77 -23.05 -11.16 11.31
N VAL A 78 -24.27 -11.22 10.76
CA VAL A 78 -25.41 -11.89 11.38
C VAL A 78 -25.30 -13.38 11.06
N TYR A 79 -25.01 -14.20 12.07
CA TYR A 79 -25.05 -15.66 12.00
C TYR A 79 -26.49 -16.19 12.02
#